data_AF-A0A6V7LKB9-F1
#
_entry.id   AF-A0A6V7LKB9-F1
#
_cell.length_a   1.000
_cell.length_b   1.000
_cell.length_c   1.000
_cell.angle_alpha   90.00
_cell.angle_beta   90.00
_cell.angle_gamma   90.00
#
_symmetry.space_group_name_H-M   'P 1'
#
loop_
_entity.id
_entity.type
_entity.pdbx_description
1 polymer ?
#
loop_
_entity_poly.entity_id
_entity_poly.type
_entity_poly.pdbx_seq_one_letter_code
_entity_poly.pdbx_strand_id
1 'polypeptide(L)' 'RMSSNLNKSSEPTPKTVDMIGPPDPISNLRPVIFAEKQSESKLEKEYREARRITQEWNQKFWSEHNARFIS' A
#
# COMPACT_ATOMS: atom_id res chain seq x y z
N ARG A 1 36.10 -2.87 26.58
CA ARG A 1 34.92 -2.05 26.20
C ARG A 1 34.85 -2.04 24.67
N MET A 2 34.17 -3.01 24.08
CA MET A 2 33.88 -3.04 22.64
C MET A 2 32.37 -3.21 22.53
N SER A 3 31.68 -2.14 22.16
CA SER A 3 30.25 -2.16 21.89
C SER A 3 30.07 -2.62 20.45
N SER A 4 29.58 -3.85 20.26
CA SER A 4 29.19 -4.35 18.93
C SER A 4 27.76 -3.92 18.60
N ASN A 5 27.64 -3.32 17.43
CA ASN A 5 26.42 -2.93 16.74
C ASN A 5 25.50 -4.12 16.46
N LEU A 6 24.18 -3.92 16.54
CA LEU A 6 23.26 -4.43 15.52
C LEU A 6 21.91 -3.69 15.54
N ASN A 7 21.86 -2.51 14.92
CA ASN A 7 20.60 -1.98 14.42
C ASN A 7 20.18 -2.82 13.21
N LYS A 8 19.55 -3.96 13.48
CA LYS A 8 18.87 -4.78 12.48
C LYS A 8 17.58 -4.04 12.12
N SER A 9 17.69 -3.07 11.22
CA SER A 9 16.53 -2.51 10.53
C SER A 9 15.76 -3.69 9.93
N SER A 10 14.57 -3.93 10.45
CA SER A 10 13.66 -5.00 10.09
C SER A 10 13.51 -5.08 8.56
N GLU A 11 14.05 -6.13 7.95
CA GLU A 11 13.66 -6.49 6.60
C GLU A 11 12.14 -6.65 6.55
N PRO A 12 11.45 -6.14 5.52
CA PRO A 12 10.01 -6.31 5.40
C PRO A 12 9.75 -7.80 5.17
N THR A 13 9.29 -8.49 6.22
CA THR A 13 8.73 -9.83 6.06
C THR A 13 7.62 -9.77 5.01
N PRO A 14 7.58 -10.69 4.03
CA PRO A 14 6.51 -10.72 3.04
C PRO A 14 5.18 -10.73 3.77
N LYS A 15 4.41 -9.64 3.60
CA LYS A 15 3.13 -9.48 4.28
C LYS A 15 2.18 -10.52 3.70
N THR A 16 1.61 -11.35 4.55
CA THR A 16 0.68 -12.42 4.14
C THR A 16 -0.76 -11.92 3.94
N VAL A 17 -1.06 -10.72 4.43
CA VAL A 17 -2.39 -10.09 4.41
C VAL A 17 -2.31 -8.64 3.92
N ASP A 18 -3.34 -8.20 3.21
CA ASP A 18 -3.50 -6.81 2.79
C ASP A 18 -3.62 -5.91 4.04
N MET A 19 -2.88 -4.81 4.08
CA MET A 19 -2.98 -3.83 5.16
C MET A 19 -3.83 -2.64 4.71
N ILE A 20 -4.81 -2.27 5.54
CA ILE A 20 -5.73 -1.15 5.27
C ILE A 20 -5.45 -0.04 6.27
N GLY A 21 -5.16 1.16 5.76
CA GLY A 21 -4.87 2.33 6.58
C GLY A 21 -6.11 3.10 7.05
N PRO A 22 -5.90 4.19 7.81
CA PRO A 22 -6.95 5.17 8.11
C PRO A 22 -7.45 5.85 6.82
N PRO A 23 -8.66 6.45 6.83
CA PRO A 23 -9.16 7.18 5.66
C PRO A 23 -8.26 8.36 5.32
N ASP A 24 -8.05 8.59 4.03
CA ASP A 24 -7.36 9.78 3.52
C ASP A 24 -8.21 11.04 3.75
N PRO A 25 -7.63 12.15 4.24
CA PRO A 25 -8.40 13.35 4.60
C PRO A 25 -9.01 14.08 3.40
N ILE A 26 -8.55 13.84 2.17
CA ILE A 26 -9.03 14.52 0.96
C ILE A 26 -9.99 13.61 0.20
N SER A 27 -9.57 12.39 -0.16
CA SER A 27 -10.40 11.46 -0.93
C SER A 27 -11.42 10.69 -0.07
N ASN A 28 -11.23 10.65 1.24
CA ASN A 28 -11.96 9.78 2.19
C ASN A 28 -11.80 8.27 1.93
N LEU A 29 -10.91 7.88 1.02
CA LEU A 29 -10.63 6.47 0.71
C LEU A 29 -9.49 5.94 1.58
N ARG A 30 -9.56 4.65 1.95
CA ARG A 30 -8.50 4.00 2.73
C ARG A 30 -7.34 3.56 1.81
N PRO A 31 -6.06 3.86 2.15
CA PRO A 31 -4.93 3.31 1.43
C PRO A 31 -4.81 1.81 1.73
N VAL A 32 -4.42 1.03 0.73
CA VAL A 32 -4.25 -0.41 0.84
C VAL A 32 -2.83 -0.77 0.40
N ILE A 33 -2.09 -1.46 1.27
CA ILE A 33 -0.83 -2.09 0.93
C ILE A 33 -1.13 -3.56 0.66
N PHE A 34 -1.07 -3.96 -0.60
CA PHE A 34 -1.34 -5.34 -1.00
C PHE A 34 -0.21 -6.26 -0.54
N ALA A 35 -0.59 -7.42 0.00
CA ALA A 35 0.33 -8.47 0.36
C ALA A 35 1.08 -8.99 -0.87
N GLU A 36 2.41 -9.09 -0.78
CA GLU A 36 3.23 -9.75 -1.80
C GLU A 36 3.74 -11.09 -1.23
N LYS A 37 3.27 -12.20 -1.80
CA LYS A 37 3.78 -13.53 -1.44
C LYS A 37 5.03 -13.84 -2.28
N GLN A 38 6.00 -14.54 -1.69
CA GLN A 38 7.22 -14.94 -2.41
C GLN A 38 6.95 -15.96 -3.53
N SER A 39 5.88 -16.74 -3.43
CA SER A 39 5.52 -17.81 -4.37
C SER A 39 4.22 -17.52 -5.13
N GLU A 40 3.94 -16.26 -5.45
CA GLU A 40 2.79 -15.89 -6.30
C GLU A 40 2.88 -16.58 -7.66
N SER A 41 1.78 -17.21 -8.07
CA SER A 41 1.58 -17.58 -9.46
C SER A 41 1.50 -16.32 -10.34
N LYS A 42 1.75 -16.48 -11.64
CA LYS A 42 1.65 -15.38 -12.61
C LYS A 42 0.30 -14.66 -12.53
N LEU A 43 -0.80 -15.44 -12.44
CA LEU A 43 -2.16 -14.91 -12.36
C LEU A 43 -2.40 -14.14 -11.05
N GLU A 44 -1.91 -14.64 -9.91
CA GLU A 44 -2.03 -13.94 -8.63
C GLU A 44 -1.29 -12.59 -8.65
N LYS A 45 -0.10 -12.56 -9.25
CA LYS A 45 0.67 -11.33 -9.41
C LYS A 45 -0.04 -10.33 -10.32
N GLU A 46 -0.57 -10.78 -11.46
CA GLU A 46 -1.34 -9.94 -12.38
C GLU A 46 -2.61 -9.39 -11.70
N TYR A 47 -3.30 -10.22 -10.94
CA TYR A 47 -4.48 -9.80 -10.17
C TYR A 47 -4.13 -8.76 -9.10
N ARG A 48 -3.06 -8.98 -8.34
CA ARG A 48 -2.58 -8.03 -7.32
C ARG A 48 -2.22 -6.68 -7.94
N GLU A 49 -1.52 -6.70 -9.07
CA GLU A 49 -1.12 -5.50 -9.79
C GLU A 49 -2.33 -4.74 -10.35
N ALA A 50 -3.31 -5.45 -10.92
CA ALA A 50 -4.55 -4.84 -11.38
C ALA A 50 -5.31 -4.16 -10.23
N ARG A 51 -5.36 -4.78 -9.04
CA ARG A 51 -5.93 -4.15 -7.83
C ARG A 51 -5.15 -2.91 -7.41
N ARG A 52 -3.81 -2.96 -7.43
CA ARG A 52 -2.94 -1.82 -7.09
C ARG A 52 -3.20 -0.62 -7.99
N ILE A 53 -3.15 -0.84 -9.30
CA ILE A 53 -3.39 0.21 -10.31
C ILE A 53 -4.79 0.80 -10.15
N THR A 54 -5.80 -0.04 -9.95
CA THR A 54 -7.19 0.40 -9.74
C THR A 54 -7.31 1.28 -8.49
N GLN A 55 -6.70 0.87 -7.37
CA GLN A 55 -6.75 1.63 -6.13
C GLN A 55 -6.03 2.97 -6.24
N GLU A 56 -4.88 3.03 -6.93
CA GLU A 56 -4.15 4.26 -7.18
C GLU A 56 -4.95 5.24 -8.06
N TRP A 57 -5.57 4.73 -9.12
CA TRP A 57 -6.44 5.54 -9.96
C TRP A 57 -7.63 6.09 -9.18
N ASN A 58 -8.30 5.26 -8.37
CA ASN A 58 -9.45 5.65 -7.56
C ASN A 58 -9.07 6.72 -6.54
N GLN A 59 -7.93 6.54 -5.85
CA GLN A 59 -7.38 7.54 -4.92
C GLN A 59 -7.12 8.88 -5.62
N LYS A 60 -6.40 8.85 -6.74
CA LYS A 60 -6.09 10.06 -7.51
C LYS A 60 -7.36 10.78 -7.95
N PHE A 61 -8.31 10.05 -8.52
CA PHE A 61 -9.57 10.62 -9.00
C PHE A 61 -10.32 11.35 -7.89
N TRP A 62 -10.54 10.70 -6.74
CA TRP A 62 -11.31 11.30 -5.64
C TRP A 62 -10.57 12.43 -4.94
N SER A 63 -9.25 12.35 -4.79
CA SER A 63 -8.47 13.47 -4.28
C SER A 63 -8.60 14.71 -5.17
N GLU A 64 -8.45 14.55 -6.48
CA GLU A 64 -8.57 15.64 -7.45
C GLU A 64 -10.01 16.18 -7.54
N HIS A 65 -11.00 15.30 -7.48
CA HIS A 65 -12.42 15.68 -7.52
C HIS A 65 -12.79 16.48 -6.27
N ASN A 66 -12.51 15.96 -5.07
CA ASN A 66 -12.90 16.58 -3.81
C ASN A 66 -12.18 17.91 -3.57
N ALA A 67 -10.91 18.02 -3.99
CA ALA A 67 -10.16 19.26 -3.87
C ALA A 67 -10.82 20.45 -4.61
N ARG A 68 -11.64 20.19 -5.65
CA ARG A 68 -12.37 21.24 -6.39
C ARG A 68 -13.61 21.77 -5.67
N PHE A 69 -14.09 21.08 -4.64
CA PHE A 69 -15.27 21.49 -3.86
C PHE A 69 -14.90 22.10 -2.50
N ILE A 70 -13.67 21.84 -2.02
CA ILE A 70 -13.15 22.39 -0.76
C ILE A 70 -12.45 23.75 -0.99
N SER A 71 -12.29 24.18 -2.26
CA SER A 71 -11.72 25.47 -2.65
C SER A 71 -12.68 26.65 -2.51
#